data_AF-A0A8D8RSY4-F1
#
_entry.id   AF-A0A8D8RSY4-F1
#
_cell.length_a   1.000
_cell.length_b   1.000
_cell.length_c   1.000
_cell.angle_alpha   90.00
_cell.angle_beta   90.00
_cell.angle_gamma   90.00
#
_symmetry.space_group_name_H-M   'P 1'
#
loop_
_entity.id
_entity.type
_entity.pdbx_description
1 polymer ?
#
loop_
_entity_poly.entity_id
_entity_poly.type
_entity_poly.pdbx_seq_one_letter_code
_entity_poly.pdbx_strand_id
1 'polypeptide(L)'
;MVTVHKSDLKYKSLEENVTTVTGSSHLYSWILGCVLFIIGLSFFLIAFSLENLYSLNDDFETLDPTILMSLGINKSRETPLYAKRAMAYLQTTHKYRKNSYRAVEFHSLPPNTSSLVVVDNFQLFCYYSLPHSNSSDLTPTQVNPHLCTHILLAFTEVSNNFTLVPCNTNHPQIFKEVVALKKINPSLKVLVSVIDGGTGNFAKAIATRNTRVTFAANILEFLIEHRLDGVDLDWEFPGWPAPARTDEKRLFRKLMQQLKYTLSGQFLFTVAVASPGPIIDKAYDVPFMARLVDYISIMGYDYHSYVWYLPVLGPNAPLYPSNTDSGYFQSLNSNWSVNYYLHLGMPANKILLGMPTYGHSYTLVNPDSTDYGSPASDIGHIGEGGFVPYTDIMSFRRDMDTIEIFDRDTRVPYAYKGNQWISFDNEQSLAYKTEYLMTKGLAGAMVWSLNNDDYSGRYHKVPFPLVRRIKKVLNDDDL
;
A
#
# COMPACT_ATOMS: atom_id res chain seq x y z
N MET A 1 56.40 -65.38 -21.11
CA MET A 1 56.46 -65.82 -22.52
C MET A 1 55.04 -65.80 -23.05
N VAL A 2 54.69 -65.12 -24.14
CA VAL A 2 55.38 -65.06 -25.43
C VAL A 2 55.56 -63.62 -25.93
N THR A 3 56.78 -63.35 -26.38
CA THR A 3 57.22 -62.14 -27.09
C THR A 3 56.96 -62.35 -28.59
N VAL A 4 56.42 -61.36 -29.31
CA VAL A 4 56.31 -61.38 -30.78
C VAL A 4 57.26 -60.34 -31.39
N HIS A 5 58.07 -60.80 -32.34
CA HIS A 5 59.18 -60.07 -32.98
C HIS A 5 58.71 -59.21 -34.15
N LYS A 6 59.45 -58.10 -34.39
CA LYS A 6 59.22 -57.05 -35.40
C LYS A 6 59.42 -57.49 -36.88
N SER A 7 59.43 -58.79 -37.16
CA SER A 7 59.72 -59.36 -38.48
C SER A 7 58.53 -60.10 -39.10
N ASP A 8 57.33 -59.97 -38.54
CA ASP A 8 56.13 -60.61 -39.07
C ASP A 8 55.61 -59.87 -40.33
N LEU A 9 55.46 -60.59 -41.44
CA LEU A 9 55.13 -60.06 -42.77
C LEU A 9 53.75 -59.37 -42.82
N LYS A 10 52.90 -59.57 -41.82
CA LYS A 10 51.61 -58.85 -41.69
C LYS A 10 51.73 -57.39 -41.26
N TYR A 11 52.88 -56.93 -40.78
CA TYR A 11 53.07 -55.51 -40.43
C TYR A 11 53.40 -54.63 -41.64
N LYS A 12 54.02 -55.20 -42.69
CA LYS A 12 54.43 -54.44 -43.89
C LYS A 12 53.28 -54.10 -44.85
N SER A 13 52.12 -54.77 -44.77
CA SER A 13 50.97 -54.44 -45.61
C SER A 13 50.10 -53.31 -45.06
N LEU A 14 50.41 -52.77 -43.88
CA LEU A 14 49.70 -51.64 -43.27
C LEU A 14 50.42 -50.29 -43.47
N GLU A 15 51.73 -50.28 -43.73
CA GLU A 15 52.48 -49.02 -43.96
C GLU A 15 52.44 -48.52 -45.41
N GLU A 16 52.24 -49.39 -46.41
CA GLU A 16 52.28 -48.97 -47.83
C GLU A 16 50.99 -48.31 -48.36
N ASN A 17 49.90 -48.26 -47.57
CA ASN A 17 48.64 -47.61 -47.99
C ASN A 17 48.39 -46.22 -47.36
N VAL A 18 49.38 -45.62 -46.69
CA VAL A 18 49.21 -44.30 -46.01
C VAL A 18 49.92 -43.16 -46.75
N THR A 19 50.35 -43.36 -48.00
CA THR A 19 50.89 -42.27 -48.83
C THR A 19 49.96 -41.93 -50.00
N THR A 20 48.77 -41.39 -49.72
CA THR A 20 47.99 -40.57 -50.69
C THR A 20 46.81 -39.83 -50.04
N VAL A 21 47.01 -38.91 -49.07
CA VAL A 21 46.08 -37.75 -48.90
C VAL A 21 46.80 -36.55 -48.27
N THR A 22 47.74 -35.91 -48.96
CA THR A 22 48.25 -34.57 -48.57
C THR A 22 47.45 -33.46 -49.26
N GLY A 23 46.11 -33.51 -49.14
CA GLY A 23 45.20 -32.53 -49.71
C GLY A 23 44.02 -32.12 -48.81
N SER A 24 43.78 -32.81 -47.68
CA SER A 24 42.60 -32.55 -46.83
C SER A 24 42.91 -32.03 -45.43
N SER A 25 44.14 -32.15 -44.92
CA SER A 25 44.48 -31.70 -43.55
C SER A 25 44.47 -30.18 -43.41
N HIS A 26 44.88 -29.44 -44.45
CA HIS A 26 44.81 -27.98 -44.47
C HIS A 26 43.37 -27.48 -44.53
N LEU A 27 42.48 -28.14 -45.28
CA LEU A 27 41.07 -27.75 -45.38
C LEU A 27 40.32 -28.03 -44.07
N TYR A 28 40.56 -29.18 -43.42
CA TYR A 28 39.98 -29.48 -42.11
C TYR A 28 40.48 -28.53 -41.02
N SER A 29 41.77 -28.20 -41.00
CA SER A 29 42.34 -27.23 -40.06
C SER A 29 41.78 -25.82 -40.30
N TRP A 30 41.59 -25.42 -41.56
CA TRP A 30 40.95 -24.15 -41.90
C TRP A 30 39.47 -24.11 -41.51
N ILE A 31 38.71 -25.16 -41.79
CA ILE A 31 37.29 -25.25 -41.42
C ILE A 31 37.15 -25.23 -39.90
N LEU A 32 37.98 -25.99 -39.16
CA LEU A 32 37.96 -25.99 -37.70
C LEU A 32 38.34 -24.61 -37.13
N GLY A 33 39.32 -23.94 -37.73
CA GLY A 33 39.69 -22.56 -37.39
C GLY A 33 38.55 -21.57 -37.63
N CYS A 34 37.85 -21.67 -38.76
CA CYS A 34 36.68 -20.83 -39.06
C CYS A 34 35.51 -21.12 -38.10
N VAL A 35 35.24 -22.39 -37.76
CA VAL A 35 34.19 -22.77 -36.81
C VAL A 35 34.50 -22.25 -35.42
N LEU A 36 35.74 -22.41 -34.94
CA LEU A 36 36.17 -21.88 -33.64
C LEU A 36 36.14 -20.34 -33.61
N PHE A 37 36.48 -19.69 -34.73
CA PHE A 37 36.38 -18.24 -34.86
C PHE A 37 34.92 -17.76 -34.83
N ILE A 38 34.00 -18.45 -35.51
CA ILE A 38 32.56 -18.11 -35.50
C ILE A 38 31.96 -18.35 -34.11
N ILE A 39 32.34 -19.44 -33.44
CA ILE A 39 31.93 -19.72 -32.05
C ILE A 39 32.47 -18.63 -31.12
N GLY A 40 33.76 -18.28 -31.24
CA GLY A 40 34.38 -17.20 -30.46
C GLY A 40 33.73 -15.84 -30.71
N LEU A 41 33.43 -15.52 -31.97
CA LEU A 41 32.74 -14.29 -32.35
C LEU A 41 31.30 -14.27 -31.82
N SER A 42 30.62 -15.42 -31.80
CA SER A 42 29.28 -15.56 -31.25
C SER A 42 29.28 -15.42 -29.73
N PHE A 43 30.24 -16.01 -29.02
CA PHE A 43 30.43 -15.78 -27.58
C PHE A 43 30.80 -14.33 -27.28
N PHE A 44 31.63 -13.68 -28.11
CA PHE A 44 31.97 -12.28 -27.96
C PHE A 44 30.76 -11.37 -28.22
N LEU A 45 29.96 -11.63 -29.26
CA LEU A 45 28.73 -10.90 -29.55
C LEU A 45 27.67 -11.10 -28.47
N ILE A 46 27.55 -12.32 -27.93
CA ILE A 46 26.64 -12.62 -26.80
C ILE A 46 27.14 -11.92 -25.54
N ALA A 47 28.44 -11.98 -25.22
CA ALA A 47 29.02 -11.29 -24.07
C ALA A 47 28.89 -9.77 -24.19
N PHE A 48 29.18 -9.20 -25.36
CA PHE A 48 29.02 -7.78 -25.66
C PHE A 48 27.54 -7.36 -25.66
N SER A 49 26.63 -8.22 -26.13
CA SER A 49 25.19 -7.97 -26.05
C SER A 49 24.70 -8.05 -24.61
N LEU A 50 25.20 -8.99 -23.80
CA LEU A 50 24.90 -9.13 -22.38
C LEU A 50 25.47 -7.97 -21.57
N GLU A 51 26.66 -7.49 -21.89
CA GLU A 51 27.32 -6.34 -21.25
C GLU A 51 26.60 -5.03 -21.60
N ASN A 52 26.15 -4.86 -22.85
CA ASN A 52 25.25 -3.77 -23.24
C ASN A 52 23.84 -3.91 -22.64
N LEU A 53 23.33 -5.14 -22.48
CA LEU A 53 22.07 -5.39 -21.76
C LEU A 53 22.23 -5.07 -20.27
N TYR A 54 23.39 -5.35 -19.68
CA TYR A 54 23.72 -4.99 -18.30
C TYR A 54 23.88 -3.48 -18.13
N SER A 55 24.53 -2.78 -19.07
CA SER A 55 24.63 -1.32 -19.02
C SER A 55 23.28 -0.63 -19.28
N LEU A 56 22.46 -1.18 -20.17
CA LEU A 56 21.05 -0.78 -20.33
C LEU A 56 20.23 -1.07 -19.06
N ASN A 57 20.51 -2.16 -18.35
CA ASN A 57 19.84 -2.51 -17.10
C ASN A 57 20.22 -1.57 -15.94
N ASP A 58 21.47 -1.08 -15.90
CA ASP A 58 21.88 0.02 -15.02
C ASP A 58 21.19 1.34 -15.40
N ASP A 59 20.98 1.61 -16.69
CA ASP A 59 20.18 2.76 -17.16
C ASP A 59 18.68 2.61 -16.81
N PHE A 60 18.15 1.39 -16.69
CA PHE A 60 16.80 1.11 -16.20
C PHE A 60 16.69 1.17 -14.66
N GLU A 61 17.74 0.81 -13.91
CA GLU A 61 17.81 1.01 -12.46
C GLU A 61 17.93 2.51 -12.09
N THR A 62 18.45 3.35 -12.99
CA THR A 62 18.59 4.80 -12.78
C THR A 62 17.43 5.63 -13.31
N LEU A 63 16.52 5.03 -14.07
CA LEU A 63 15.24 5.64 -14.43
C LEU A 63 14.37 5.78 -13.19
N ASP A 64 14.30 7.00 -12.65
CA ASP A 64 13.37 7.35 -11.59
C ASP A 64 11.95 6.91 -12.02
N PRO A 65 11.26 6.03 -11.26
CA PRO A 65 9.91 5.59 -11.60
C PRO A 65 8.93 6.75 -11.80
N THR A 66 9.21 7.91 -11.20
CA THR A 66 8.43 9.14 -11.41
C THR A 66 8.59 9.73 -12.80
N ILE A 67 9.74 9.53 -13.47
CA ILE A 67 9.96 9.93 -14.86
C ILE A 67 9.09 9.09 -15.79
N LEU A 68 9.06 7.76 -15.64
CA LEU A 68 8.21 6.87 -16.44
C LEU A 68 6.71 7.15 -16.27
N MET A 69 6.30 7.55 -15.06
CA MET A 69 4.94 7.98 -14.77
C MET A 69 4.62 9.35 -15.40
N SER A 70 5.57 10.29 -15.40
CA SER A 70 5.46 11.59 -16.08
C SER A 70 5.47 11.49 -17.62
N LEU A 71 6.12 10.46 -18.17
CA LEU A 71 6.23 10.20 -19.60
C LEU A 71 4.96 9.55 -20.19
N GLY A 72 3.96 9.22 -19.37
CA GLY A 72 2.65 8.79 -19.86
C GLY A 72 2.66 7.47 -20.65
N ILE A 73 3.65 6.61 -20.43
CA ILE A 73 3.77 5.32 -21.14
C ILE A 73 2.66 4.32 -20.75
N ASN A 74 1.80 4.66 -19.77
CA ASN A 74 0.58 3.92 -19.48
C ASN A 74 -0.67 4.83 -19.44
N LYS A 75 -0.88 5.63 -20.49
CA LYS A 75 -2.00 6.57 -20.62
C LYS A 75 -3.38 5.92 -20.88
N SER A 76 -3.53 4.60 -20.80
CA SER A 76 -4.75 3.90 -21.24
C SER A 76 -5.73 3.54 -20.13
N ARG A 77 -5.41 3.73 -18.85
CA ARG A 77 -6.38 3.67 -17.74
C ARG A 77 -5.99 4.68 -16.67
N GLU A 78 -6.90 5.57 -16.29
CA GLU A 78 -6.72 6.39 -15.09
C GLU A 78 -6.41 5.44 -13.92
N THR A 79 -5.25 5.62 -13.27
CA THR A 79 -4.87 4.79 -12.13
C THR A 79 -5.91 4.97 -11.03
N PRO A 80 -6.59 3.90 -10.59
CA PRO A 80 -7.62 4.01 -9.56
C PRO A 80 -7.06 4.64 -8.29
N LEU A 81 -7.91 5.37 -7.56
CA LEU A 81 -7.50 6.12 -6.38
C LEU A 81 -6.78 5.25 -5.34
N TYR A 82 -7.29 4.03 -5.10
CA TYR A 82 -6.70 3.07 -4.17
C TYR A 82 -5.28 2.65 -4.57
N ALA A 83 -4.95 2.60 -5.86
CA ALA A 83 -3.63 2.23 -6.32
C ALA A 83 -2.62 3.38 -6.15
N LYS A 84 -3.08 4.65 -6.14
CA LYS A 84 -2.19 5.81 -6.00
C LYS A 84 -1.44 5.82 -4.67
N ARG A 85 -2.11 5.50 -3.55
CA ARG A 85 -1.46 5.44 -2.23
C ARG A 85 -0.40 4.35 -2.15
N ALA A 86 -0.76 3.12 -2.53
CA ALA A 86 0.16 1.99 -2.52
C ALA A 86 1.39 2.27 -3.40
N MET A 87 1.19 2.84 -4.59
CA MET A 87 2.30 3.26 -5.44
C MET A 87 3.17 4.35 -4.80
N ALA A 88 2.58 5.33 -4.11
CA ALA A 88 3.33 6.36 -3.40
C ALA A 88 4.19 5.76 -2.27
N TYR A 89 3.70 4.75 -1.55
CA TYR A 89 4.48 4.03 -0.53
C TYR A 89 5.61 3.23 -1.18
N LEU A 90 5.34 2.51 -2.26
CA LEU A 90 6.33 1.70 -2.96
C LEU A 90 7.46 2.51 -3.60
N GLN A 91 7.20 3.76 -4.00
CA GLN A 91 8.27 4.67 -4.40
C GLN A 91 9.22 5.00 -3.25
N THR A 92 8.72 5.12 -2.01
CA THR A 92 9.63 5.24 -0.85
C THR A 92 10.43 3.96 -0.63
N THR A 93 9.78 2.80 -0.72
CA THR A 93 10.46 1.51 -0.63
C THR A 93 11.56 1.38 -1.67
N HIS A 94 11.32 1.73 -2.93
CA HIS A 94 12.33 1.66 -3.97
C HIS A 94 13.51 2.60 -3.69
N LYS A 95 13.24 3.83 -3.24
CA LYS A 95 14.27 4.82 -2.93
C LYS A 95 15.12 4.47 -1.70
N TYR A 96 14.51 3.86 -0.68
CA TYR A 96 15.14 3.59 0.61
C TYR A 96 15.54 2.13 0.83
N ARG A 97 15.21 1.18 -0.06
CA ARG A 97 15.62 -0.23 0.06
C ARG A 97 17.15 -0.44 0.09
N LYS A 98 17.91 0.36 -0.66
CA LYS A 98 19.39 0.29 -0.75
C LYS A 98 20.09 1.28 0.20
N ASN A 99 19.35 2.20 0.82
CA ASN A 99 19.90 3.28 1.65
C ASN A 99 19.54 3.07 3.12
N SER A 100 20.44 3.42 4.03
CA SER A 100 20.13 3.48 5.45
C SER A 100 19.19 4.66 5.74
N TYR A 101 17.87 4.47 5.58
CA TYR A 101 16.94 5.27 6.36
C TYR A 101 17.18 4.90 7.82
N ARG A 102 17.39 5.89 8.69
CA ARG A 102 17.55 5.64 10.12
C ARG A 102 16.21 5.13 10.64
N ALA A 103 15.98 3.82 10.53
CA ALA A 103 14.94 3.16 11.27
C ALA A 103 15.27 3.43 12.73
N VAL A 104 14.47 4.28 13.37
CA VAL A 104 14.58 4.49 14.81
C VAL A 104 14.28 3.12 15.41
N GLU A 105 15.29 2.48 16.00
CA GLU A 105 15.12 1.22 16.71
C GLU A 105 14.39 1.50 18.03
N PHE A 106 13.07 1.40 17.99
CA PHE A 106 12.22 1.61 19.18
C PHE A 106 12.43 0.53 20.26
N HIS A 107 13.22 -0.51 19.99
CA HIS A 107 13.63 -1.53 20.97
C HIS A 107 14.45 -0.97 22.15
N SER A 108 14.97 0.27 22.03
CA SER A 108 15.86 0.89 23.02
C SER A 108 15.21 2.02 23.83
N LEU A 109 13.95 2.38 23.55
CA LEU A 109 13.25 3.36 24.39
C LEU A 109 12.81 2.65 25.68
N PRO A 110 13.23 3.13 26.87
CA PRO A 110 12.66 2.63 28.11
C PRO A 110 11.13 2.78 28.01
N PRO A 111 10.34 1.82 28.54
CA PRO A 111 8.90 1.96 28.58
C PRO A 111 8.62 3.33 29.15
N ASN A 112 8.09 4.22 28.32
CA ASN A 112 7.81 5.57 28.76
C ASN A 112 6.88 5.37 29.94
N THR A 113 7.30 5.79 31.13
CA THR A 113 6.51 5.78 32.37
C THR A 113 5.41 6.84 32.27
N SER A 114 4.81 6.95 31.08
CA SER A 114 3.52 7.55 30.83
C SER A 114 2.52 6.72 31.62
N SER A 115 1.99 7.32 32.68
CA SER A 115 0.73 6.95 33.30
C SER A 115 -0.18 6.23 32.32
N LEU A 116 -0.65 5.02 32.67
CA LEU A 116 -1.70 4.29 31.97
C LEU A 116 -2.78 5.29 31.55
N VAL A 117 -2.82 5.64 30.26
CA VAL A 117 -3.90 6.45 29.70
C VAL A 117 -5.02 5.47 29.48
N VAL A 118 -5.90 5.37 30.47
CA VAL A 118 -7.13 4.61 30.32
C VAL A 118 -8.00 5.36 29.31
N VAL A 119 -8.23 4.73 28.15
CA VAL A 119 -9.14 5.24 27.13
C VAL A 119 -10.47 4.52 27.36
N ASP A 120 -11.38 5.14 28.11
CA ASP A 120 -12.69 4.55 28.43
C ASP A 120 -13.69 4.60 27.25
N ASN A 121 -13.36 5.34 26.18
CA ASN A 121 -14.26 5.54 25.04
C ASN A 121 -13.51 5.52 23.71
N PHE A 122 -13.25 4.30 23.21
CA PHE A 122 -12.60 4.11 21.92
C PHE A 122 -13.44 4.64 20.77
N GLN A 123 -12.77 5.28 19.82
CA GLN A 123 -13.37 5.76 18.59
C GLN A 123 -13.23 4.72 17.48
N LEU A 124 -14.33 4.42 16.80
CA LEU A 124 -14.35 3.61 15.59
C LEU A 124 -14.79 4.47 14.41
N PHE A 125 -13.82 4.86 13.59
CA PHE A 125 -13.97 5.67 12.38
C PHE A 125 -14.13 4.74 11.18
N CYS A 126 -15.18 4.91 10.39
CA CYS A 126 -15.45 4.04 9.26
C CYS A 126 -15.62 4.88 7.99
N TYR A 127 -14.74 4.67 7.03
CA TYR A 127 -14.91 5.28 5.71
C TYR A 127 -16.07 4.60 4.97
N TYR A 128 -16.94 5.44 4.41
CA TYR A 128 -18.01 5.07 3.49
C TYR A 128 -17.68 5.65 2.12
N SER A 129 -17.24 4.79 1.21
CA SER A 129 -16.97 5.17 -0.18
C SER A 129 -18.29 5.42 -0.90
N LEU A 130 -18.43 6.58 -1.51
CA LEU A 130 -19.64 6.98 -2.22
C LEU A 130 -19.87 6.04 -3.41
N PRO A 131 -21.07 5.49 -3.57
CA PRO A 131 -21.36 4.52 -4.62
C PRO A 131 -21.18 5.14 -6.00
N HIS A 132 -20.75 4.33 -6.96
CA HIS A 132 -20.71 4.69 -8.37
C HIS A 132 -22.09 4.48 -9.02
N SER A 133 -22.36 5.18 -10.11
CA SER A 133 -23.61 5.00 -10.86
C SER A 133 -23.66 3.58 -11.46
N ASN A 134 -24.73 2.84 -11.19
CA ASN A 134 -24.99 1.47 -11.68
C ASN A 134 -24.16 0.33 -11.05
N SER A 135 -23.61 0.50 -9.85
CA SER A 135 -22.94 -0.57 -9.11
C SER A 135 -23.85 -1.23 -8.07
N SER A 136 -23.53 -2.47 -7.68
CA SER A 136 -24.10 -3.13 -6.50
C SER A 136 -23.42 -2.65 -5.22
N ASP A 137 -23.03 -1.38 -5.15
CA ASP A 137 -22.26 -0.83 -4.03
C ASP A 137 -23.11 -0.73 -2.74
N LEU A 138 -22.41 -0.66 -1.60
CA LEU A 138 -23.03 -0.42 -0.30
C LEU A 138 -23.87 0.87 -0.31
N THR A 139 -25.17 0.74 -0.10
CA THR A 139 -26.10 1.88 -0.03
C THR A 139 -26.22 2.41 1.41
N PRO A 140 -26.61 3.69 1.63
CA PRO A 140 -26.76 4.25 2.98
C PRO A 140 -27.74 3.48 3.87
N THR A 141 -28.78 2.86 3.29
CA THR A 141 -29.79 2.09 4.02
C THR A 141 -29.27 0.77 4.58
N GLN A 142 -28.17 0.24 4.02
CA GLN A 142 -27.50 -0.97 4.49
C GLN A 142 -26.47 -0.69 5.59
N VAL A 143 -26.10 0.58 5.80
CA VAL A 143 -25.16 0.96 6.86
C VAL A 143 -25.85 0.87 8.21
N ASN A 144 -25.32 0.05 9.12
CA ASN A 144 -25.81 -0.02 10.49
C ASN A 144 -25.36 1.23 11.29
N PRO A 145 -26.28 2.12 11.75
CA PRO A 145 -25.93 3.37 12.44
C PRO A 145 -25.20 3.19 13.78
N HIS A 146 -25.27 2.00 14.36
CA HIS A 146 -24.59 1.67 15.62
C HIS A 146 -23.26 0.96 15.41
N LEU A 147 -22.86 0.65 14.18
CA LEU A 147 -21.62 -0.09 13.93
C LEU A 147 -20.37 0.76 14.23
N CYS A 148 -20.40 2.03 13.87
CA CYS A 148 -19.27 2.94 14.01
C CYS A 148 -19.64 4.15 14.86
N THR A 149 -18.65 4.77 15.50
CA THR A 149 -18.83 6.05 16.21
C THR A 149 -18.86 7.22 15.23
N HIS A 150 -18.08 7.10 14.15
CA HIS A 150 -17.91 8.12 13.12
C HIS A 150 -18.00 7.47 11.73
N ILE A 151 -18.75 8.08 10.83
CA ILE A 151 -18.76 7.73 9.40
C ILE A 151 -18.10 8.86 8.61
N LEU A 152 -17.17 8.52 7.72
CA LEU A 152 -16.44 9.47 6.89
C LEU A 152 -16.87 9.27 5.43
N LEU A 153 -17.55 10.27 4.87
CA LEU A 153 -18.01 10.25 3.48
C LEU A 153 -16.83 10.47 2.53
N ALA A 154 -16.40 9.40 1.84
CA ALA A 154 -15.26 9.38 0.92
C ALA A 154 -15.75 9.32 -0.55
N PHE A 155 -15.51 10.31 -1.40
CA PHE A 155 -14.80 11.56 -1.13
C PHE A 155 -15.50 12.77 -1.76
N THR A 156 -15.10 13.93 -1.26
CA THR A 156 -15.15 15.18 -2.03
C THR A 156 -13.76 15.53 -2.52
N GLU A 157 -13.70 16.17 -3.69
CA GLU A 157 -12.50 16.75 -4.27
C GLU A 157 -12.55 18.29 -4.21
N VAL A 158 -11.38 18.89 -4.40
CA VAL A 158 -11.24 20.35 -4.46
C VAL A 158 -11.47 20.84 -5.89
N SER A 159 -12.50 21.66 -6.08
CA SER A 159 -12.77 22.28 -7.38
C SER A 159 -11.76 23.37 -7.74
N ASN A 160 -11.81 23.85 -8.98
CA ASN A 160 -10.99 24.98 -9.43
C ASN A 160 -11.27 26.28 -8.66
N ASN A 161 -12.46 26.41 -8.07
CA ASN A 161 -12.86 27.54 -7.23
C ASN A 161 -12.64 27.27 -5.73
N PHE A 162 -11.91 26.20 -5.40
CA PHE A 162 -11.62 25.76 -4.04
C PHE A 162 -12.87 25.42 -3.22
N THR A 163 -13.95 25.00 -3.87
CA THR A 163 -15.14 24.43 -3.21
C THR A 163 -15.00 22.91 -3.12
N LEU A 164 -15.74 22.28 -2.20
CA LEU A 164 -15.83 20.83 -2.14
C LEU A 164 -16.88 20.33 -3.13
N VAL A 165 -16.48 19.38 -3.99
CA VAL A 165 -17.36 18.73 -4.96
C VAL A 165 -17.29 17.23 -4.75
N PRO A 166 -18.40 16.52 -4.56
CA PRO A 166 -18.37 15.07 -4.46
C PRO A 166 -17.87 14.39 -5.75
N CYS A 167 -17.10 13.30 -5.64
CA CYS A 167 -16.37 12.72 -6.79
C CYS A 167 -17.22 11.99 -7.87
N ASN A 168 -18.47 11.59 -7.60
CA ASN A 168 -19.38 10.91 -8.55
C ASN A 168 -20.60 11.83 -8.88
N THR A 169 -21.74 11.31 -9.38
CA THR A 169 -22.84 12.17 -9.88
C THR A 169 -24.17 12.16 -9.07
N ASN A 170 -24.35 11.34 -8.03
CA ASN A 170 -25.63 11.19 -7.29
C ASN A 170 -25.64 11.74 -5.83
N HIS A 171 -24.81 12.73 -5.53
CA HIS A 171 -24.34 12.97 -4.15
C HIS A 171 -25.25 13.65 -3.14
N PRO A 172 -26.08 14.65 -3.51
CA PRO A 172 -26.84 15.38 -2.49
C PRO A 172 -27.77 14.47 -1.69
N GLN A 173 -28.30 13.41 -2.32
CA GLN A 173 -29.20 12.47 -1.68
C GLN A 173 -28.47 11.51 -0.74
N ILE A 174 -27.33 10.95 -1.18
CA ILE A 174 -26.52 10.02 -0.37
C ILE A 174 -26.02 10.70 0.91
N PHE A 175 -25.53 11.94 0.82
CA PHE A 175 -25.09 12.72 1.98
C PHE A 175 -26.24 12.90 2.98
N LYS A 176 -27.43 13.29 2.48
CA LYS A 176 -28.63 13.44 3.32
C LYS A 176 -29.03 12.13 4.00
N GLU A 177 -28.95 11.01 3.30
CA GLU A 177 -29.31 9.69 3.83
C GLU A 177 -28.33 9.22 4.90
N VAL A 178 -27.03 9.34 4.68
CA VAL A 178 -26.02 8.98 5.70
C VAL A 178 -26.13 9.90 6.92
N VAL A 179 -26.31 11.21 6.72
CA VAL A 179 -26.56 12.15 7.82
C VAL A 179 -27.85 11.83 8.58
N ALA A 180 -28.88 11.31 7.88
CA ALA A 180 -30.13 10.91 8.51
C ALA A 180 -29.99 9.68 9.43
N LEU A 181 -28.92 8.88 9.32
CA LEU A 181 -28.63 7.80 10.27
C LEU A 181 -28.45 8.31 11.70
N LYS A 182 -28.08 9.58 11.88
CA LYS A 182 -28.04 10.25 13.19
C LYS A 182 -29.41 10.33 13.89
N LYS A 183 -30.52 10.21 13.15
CA LYS A 183 -31.87 10.11 13.74
C LYS A 183 -32.10 8.78 14.44
N ILE A 184 -31.41 7.72 14.00
CA ILE A 184 -31.47 6.38 14.59
C ILE A 184 -30.45 6.28 15.72
N ASN A 185 -29.23 6.79 15.50
CA ASN A 185 -28.19 6.86 16.52
C ASN A 185 -27.72 8.31 16.74
N PRO A 186 -28.27 9.06 17.71
CA PRO A 186 -27.91 10.45 17.95
C PRO A 186 -26.45 10.71 18.36
N SER A 187 -25.70 9.68 18.81
CA SER A 187 -24.28 9.83 19.13
C SER A 187 -23.37 9.72 17.91
N LEU A 188 -23.87 9.19 16.79
CA LEU A 188 -23.12 9.03 15.54
C LEU A 188 -22.67 10.40 15.01
N LYS A 189 -21.41 10.46 14.58
CA LYS A 189 -20.85 11.62 13.88
C LYS A 189 -20.64 11.30 12.41
N VAL A 190 -20.90 12.26 11.54
CA VAL A 190 -20.70 12.12 10.10
C VAL A 190 -19.79 13.24 9.61
N LEU A 191 -18.64 12.86 9.06
CA LEU A 191 -17.64 13.78 8.50
C LEU A 191 -17.60 13.64 6.99
N VAL A 192 -17.09 14.68 6.31
CA VAL A 192 -16.68 14.58 4.90
C VAL A 192 -15.17 14.46 4.80
N SER A 193 -14.68 13.54 3.96
CA SER A 193 -13.26 13.42 3.65
C SER A 193 -12.94 14.12 2.32
N VAL A 194 -11.87 14.91 2.34
CA VAL A 194 -11.46 15.78 1.23
C VAL A 194 -10.13 15.32 0.66
N ILE A 195 -10.13 14.98 -0.63
CA ILE A 195 -8.95 14.55 -1.39
C ILE A 195 -8.60 15.55 -2.50
N ASP A 196 -7.39 15.46 -3.07
CA ASP A 196 -7.01 16.24 -4.25
C ASP A 196 -7.67 15.73 -5.55
N GLY A 197 -7.98 14.43 -5.63
CA GLY A 197 -8.49 13.77 -6.83
C GLY A 197 -7.47 13.62 -7.97
N GLY A 198 -6.24 14.14 -7.80
CA GLY A 198 -5.23 14.19 -8.87
C GLY A 198 -5.35 15.43 -9.76
N THR A 199 -6.16 16.41 -9.35
CA THR A 199 -6.38 17.68 -10.07
C THR A 199 -5.29 18.71 -9.78
N GLY A 200 -4.53 18.53 -8.70
CA GLY A 200 -3.59 19.51 -8.14
C GLY A 200 -4.28 20.73 -7.52
N ASN A 201 -5.61 20.71 -7.39
CA ASN A 201 -6.36 21.84 -6.86
C ASN A 201 -6.21 21.97 -5.35
N PHE A 202 -5.92 20.89 -4.63
CA PHE A 202 -5.61 20.97 -3.20
C PHE A 202 -4.35 21.81 -2.97
N ALA A 203 -3.29 21.56 -3.76
CA ALA A 203 -2.05 22.34 -3.71
C ALA A 203 -2.30 23.82 -4.05
N LYS A 204 -3.12 24.11 -5.07
CA LYS A 204 -3.52 25.49 -5.43
C LYS A 204 -4.32 26.17 -4.32
N ALA A 205 -5.25 25.45 -3.70
CA ALA A 205 -6.11 25.96 -2.62
C ALA A 205 -5.30 26.39 -1.39
N ILE A 206 -4.12 25.80 -1.18
CA ILE A 206 -3.27 26.13 -0.03
C ILE A 206 -2.12 27.09 -0.32
N ALA A 207 -1.88 27.42 -1.58
CA ALA A 207 -0.67 28.11 -2.03
C ALA A 207 -0.49 29.49 -1.39
N THR A 208 -1.56 30.28 -1.28
CA THR A 208 -1.51 31.67 -0.78
C THR A 208 -2.39 31.86 0.46
N ARG A 209 -2.22 32.99 1.16
CA ARG A 209 -3.10 33.29 2.31
C ARG A 209 -4.56 33.41 1.90
N ASN A 210 -4.82 34.12 0.80
CA ASN A 210 -6.19 34.35 0.33
C ASN A 210 -6.86 33.04 -0.08
N THR A 211 -6.19 32.21 -0.88
CA THR A 211 -6.72 30.89 -1.29
C THR A 211 -6.99 29.98 -0.10
N ARG A 212 -6.10 29.93 0.90
CA ARG A 212 -6.33 29.16 2.14
C ARG A 212 -7.54 29.65 2.93
N VAL A 213 -7.73 30.97 3.03
CA VAL A 213 -8.89 31.55 3.73
C VAL A 213 -10.18 31.20 2.99
N THR A 214 -10.19 31.35 1.66
CA THR A 214 -11.33 30.96 0.82
C THR A 214 -11.64 29.47 0.96
N PHE A 215 -10.63 28.61 0.85
CA PHE A 215 -10.82 27.16 0.95
C PHE A 215 -11.38 26.74 2.32
N ALA A 216 -10.83 27.28 3.41
CA ALA A 216 -11.33 27.01 4.75
C ALA A 216 -12.78 27.49 4.95
N ALA A 217 -13.14 28.64 4.36
CA ALA A 217 -14.52 29.16 4.39
C ALA A 217 -15.47 28.26 3.58
N ASN A 218 -15.06 27.81 2.39
CA ASN A 218 -15.85 26.90 1.56
C ASN A 218 -16.06 25.53 2.23
N ILE A 219 -15.06 25.03 2.96
CA ILE A 219 -15.21 23.82 3.79
C ILE A 219 -16.29 24.07 4.86
N LEU A 220 -16.21 25.18 5.60
CA LEU A 220 -17.19 25.50 6.64
C LEU A 220 -18.62 25.60 6.07
N GLU A 221 -18.79 26.29 4.93
CA GLU A 221 -20.08 26.40 4.24
C GLU A 221 -20.64 25.03 3.87
N PHE A 222 -19.81 24.17 3.29
CA PHE A 222 -20.19 22.80 2.93
C PHE A 222 -20.61 21.97 4.16
N LEU A 223 -19.88 22.08 5.27
CA LEU A 223 -20.23 21.39 6.52
C LEU A 223 -21.60 21.81 7.04
N ILE A 224 -21.89 23.12 7.01
CA ILE A 224 -23.17 23.69 7.45
C ILE A 224 -24.30 23.24 6.51
N GLU A 225 -24.11 23.37 5.20
CA GLU A 225 -25.10 23.01 4.18
C GLU A 225 -25.54 21.55 4.32
N HIS A 226 -24.57 20.64 4.51
CA HIS A 226 -24.81 19.21 4.58
C HIS A 226 -25.05 18.68 6.01
N ARG A 227 -25.04 19.55 7.04
CA ARG A 227 -25.24 19.19 8.46
C ARG A 227 -24.26 18.13 8.96
N LEU A 228 -23.01 18.27 8.54
CA LEU A 228 -21.90 17.40 8.90
C LEU A 228 -21.31 17.81 10.26
N ASP A 229 -20.67 16.87 10.94
CA ASP A 229 -20.05 17.08 12.25
C ASP A 229 -18.56 17.44 12.14
N GLY A 230 -17.96 17.37 10.95
CA GLY A 230 -16.55 17.70 10.76
C GLY A 230 -15.99 17.41 9.37
N VAL A 231 -14.72 17.75 9.22
CA VAL A 231 -13.93 17.54 8.00
C VAL A 231 -12.73 16.65 8.32
N ASP A 232 -12.46 15.74 7.38
CA ASP A 232 -11.26 14.92 7.34
C ASP A 232 -10.43 15.33 6.12
N LEU A 233 -9.15 15.67 6.31
CA LEU A 233 -8.25 15.96 5.19
C LEU A 233 -7.47 14.71 4.82
N ASP A 234 -7.63 14.26 3.58
CA ASP A 234 -6.94 13.10 3.00
C ASP A 234 -6.14 13.53 1.77
N TRP A 235 -5.16 14.43 1.98
CA TRP A 235 -4.26 14.84 0.92
C TRP A 235 -3.07 13.88 0.87
N GLU A 236 -2.98 13.09 -0.19
CA GLU A 236 -1.96 12.06 -0.38
C GLU A 236 -0.93 12.43 -1.46
N PHE A 237 0.26 12.93 -1.12
CA PHE A 237 0.71 13.47 0.16
C PHE A 237 1.35 14.85 -0.06
N PRO A 238 1.32 15.77 0.93
CA PRO A 238 2.06 17.02 0.83
C PRO A 238 3.54 16.75 0.54
N GLY A 239 4.03 17.17 -0.62
CA GLY A 239 5.41 17.00 -1.04
C GLY A 239 5.82 15.55 -1.34
N TRP A 240 4.86 14.64 -1.64
CA TRP A 240 5.15 13.27 -2.07
C TRP A 240 3.96 12.65 -2.83
N PRO A 241 4.15 11.94 -3.96
CA PRO A 241 5.41 11.60 -4.65
C PRO A 241 6.01 12.77 -5.45
N ALA A 242 7.15 12.55 -6.11
CA ALA A 242 7.81 13.57 -6.94
C ALA A 242 7.08 13.80 -8.30
N PRO A 243 7.19 15.00 -8.94
CA PRO A 243 7.96 16.17 -8.52
C PRO A 243 7.28 16.94 -7.37
N ALA A 244 7.90 16.86 -6.20
CA ALA A 244 7.34 17.37 -4.96
C ALA A 244 7.74 18.81 -4.74
N ARG A 245 6.77 19.69 -4.48
CA ARG A 245 7.09 21.05 -4.04
C ARG A 245 7.57 21.01 -2.58
N THR A 246 8.75 21.57 -2.33
CA THR A 246 9.38 21.56 -1.00
C THR A 246 8.64 22.42 0.03
N ASP A 247 7.75 23.31 -0.41
CA ASP A 247 6.98 24.19 0.46
C ASP A 247 5.64 23.62 0.94
N GLU A 248 5.21 22.45 0.44
CA GLU A 248 3.88 21.89 0.72
C GLU A 248 3.68 21.50 2.18
N LYS A 249 4.66 20.91 2.86
CA LYS A 249 4.61 20.69 4.32
C LYS A 249 4.31 21.97 5.09
N ARG A 250 4.99 23.07 4.72
CA ARG A 250 4.80 24.39 5.34
C ARG A 250 3.43 24.98 4.99
N LEU A 251 2.94 24.77 3.77
CA LEU A 251 1.64 25.27 3.33
C LEU A 251 0.48 24.49 3.94
N PHE A 252 0.61 23.16 4.04
CA PHE A 252 -0.35 22.29 4.70
C PHE A 252 -0.48 22.67 6.17
N ARG A 253 0.64 22.88 6.88
CA ARG A 253 0.66 23.46 8.22
C ARG A 253 -0.15 24.75 8.34
N LYS A 254 -0.01 25.66 7.38
CA LYS A 254 -0.76 26.94 7.37
C LYS A 254 -2.25 26.72 7.10
N LEU A 255 -2.63 25.74 6.27
CA LEU A 255 -4.03 25.37 6.08
C LEU A 255 -4.62 24.83 7.38
N MET A 256 -3.94 23.90 8.06
CA MET A 256 -4.44 23.32 9.32
C MET A 256 -4.66 24.40 10.39
N GLN A 257 -3.76 25.39 10.48
CA GLN A 257 -3.94 26.53 11.38
C GLN A 257 -5.16 27.37 10.99
N GLN A 258 -5.36 27.65 9.70
CA GLN A 258 -6.52 28.38 9.21
C GLN A 258 -7.83 27.63 9.47
N LEU A 259 -7.86 26.32 9.27
CA LEU A 259 -9.02 25.48 9.55
C LEU A 259 -9.35 25.44 11.04
N LYS A 260 -8.36 25.27 11.92
CA LYS A 260 -8.61 25.29 13.37
C LYS A 260 -9.30 26.58 13.81
N TYR A 261 -8.88 27.73 13.26
CA TYR A 261 -9.52 29.01 13.50
C TYR A 261 -10.94 29.06 12.89
N THR A 262 -11.08 28.68 11.63
CA THR A 262 -12.34 28.80 10.87
C THR A 262 -13.45 27.91 11.44
N LEU A 263 -13.11 26.68 11.83
CA LEU A 263 -14.04 25.72 12.43
C LEU A 263 -14.37 26.04 13.89
N SER A 264 -13.57 26.89 14.55
CA SER A 264 -13.82 27.44 15.90
C SER A 264 -14.16 26.39 16.97
N GLY A 265 -13.68 25.15 16.81
CA GLY A 265 -13.99 24.02 17.72
C GLY A 265 -15.43 23.51 17.66
N GLN A 266 -16.27 24.01 16.75
CA GLN A 266 -17.64 23.56 16.57
C GLN A 266 -17.73 22.27 15.74
N PHE A 267 -16.72 22.03 14.89
CA PHE A 267 -16.64 20.88 14.00
C PHE A 267 -15.37 20.08 14.31
N LEU A 268 -15.47 18.77 14.18
CA LEU A 268 -14.33 17.87 14.24
C LEU A 268 -13.38 18.15 13.07
N PHE A 269 -12.08 18.11 13.35
CA PHE A 269 -11.03 18.26 12.37
C PHE A 269 -10.05 17.10 12.47
N THR A 270 -10.07 16.23 11.46
CA THR A 270 -9.21 15.04 11.37
C THR A 270 -8.36 15.04 10.12
N VAL A 271 -7.33 14.20 10.11
CA VAL A 271 -6.41 14.07 8.98
C VAL A 271 -6.04 12.59 8.82
N ALA A 272 -6.23 12.04 7.61
CA ALA A 272 -5.63 10.77 7.21
C ALA A 272 -4.15 10.99 6.88
N VAL A 273 -3.27 10.17 7.44
CA VAL A 273 -1.82 10.37 7.36
C VAL A 273 -1.08 9.13 6.91
N ALA A 274 0.10 9.35 6.32
CA ALA A 274 0.94 8.30 5.76
C ALA A 274 1.58 7.41 6.83
N SER A 275 1.91 6.18 6.47
CA SER A 275 2.59 5.23 7.35
C SER A 275 4.12 5.16 7.18
N PRO A 276 4.71 5.24 5.96
CA PRO A 276 6.16 5.15 5.81
C PRO A 276 6.88 6.39 6.34
N GLY A 277 7.87 6.18 7.21
CA GLY A 277 8.66 7.25 7.86
C GLY A 277 9.14 8.37 6.92
N PRO A 278 9.73 8.07 5.75
CA PRO A 278 10.16 9.10 4.81
C PRO A 278 9.03 10.03 4.32
N ILE A 279 7.81 9.50 4.13
CA ILE A 279 6.64 10.33 3.76
C ILE A 279 6.21 11.17 4.95
N ILE A 280 6.21 10.58 6.16
CA ILE A 280 5.86 11.30 7.39
C ILE A 280 6.77 12.53 7.58
N ASP A 281 8.08 12.34 7.45
CA ASP A 281 9.07 13.41 7.59
C ASP A 281 8.89 14.50 6.53
N LYS A 282 8.54 14.08 5.31
CA LYS A 282 8.38 14.98 4.16
C LYS A 282 7.10 15.79 4.24
N ALA A 283 5.99 15.19 4.68
CA ALA A 283 4.65 15.75 4.57
C ALA A 283 4.18 16.49 5.82
N TYR A 284 4.58 16.06 7.02
CA TYR A 284 3.86 16.45 8.26
C TYR A 284 4.76 17.13 9.29
N ASP A 285 4.24 18.22 9.88
CA ASP A 285 4.76 18.80 11.13
C ASP A 285 3.97 18.20 12.30
N VAL A 286 4.32 16.97 12.70
CA VAL A 286 3.56 16.15 13.66
C VAL A 286 3.34 16.85 15.03
N PRO A 287 4.36 17.44 15.68
CA PRO A 287 4.13 18.19 16.93
C PRO A 287 3.16 19.37 16.76
N PHE A 288 3.18 20.03 15.60
CA PHE A 288 2.25 21.11 15.32
C PHE A 288 0.82 20.59 15.06
N MET A 289 0.69 19.50 14.31
CA MET A 289 -0.60 18.82 14.07
C MET A 289 -1.29 18.41 15.35
N ALA A 290 -0.53 17.83 16.30
CA ALA A 290 -1.04 17.35 17.59
C ALA A 290 -1.84 18.40 18.38
N ARG A 291 -1.52 19.69 18.20
CA ARG A 291 -2.20 20.82 18.87
C ARG A 291 -3.48 21.27 18.17
N LEU A 292 -3.69 20.88 16.92
CA LEU A 292 -4.77 21.40 16.08
C LEU A 292 -5.89 20.40 15.86
N VAL A 293 -5.51 19.17 15.47
CA VAL A 293 -6.47 18.13 15.07
C VAL A 293 -7.08 17.46 16.29
N ASP A 294 -8.28 16.93 16.12
CA ASP A 294 -8.92 16.09 17.12
C ASP A 294 -8.34 14.68 17.06
N TYR A 295 -8.21 14.13 15.84
CA TYR A 295 -7.59 12.82 15.59
C TYR A 295 -6.73 12.82 14.32
N ILE A 296 -5.74 11.93 14.28
CA ILE A 296 -5.11 11.46 13.03
C ILE A 296 -5.51 10.01 12.78
N SER A 297 -5.70 9.66 11.51
CA SER A 297 -5.91 8.29 11.07
C SER A 297 -4.66 7.81 10.34
N ILE A 298 -3.85 6.97 10.99
CA ILE A 298 -2.66 6.37 10.34
C ILE A 298 -3.16 5.34 9.34
N MET A 299 -2.85 5.52 8.06
CA MET A 299 -3.21 4.57 7.00
C MET A 299 -2.29 3.34 7.04
N GLY A 300 -2.50 2.49 8.06
CA GLY A 300 -1.69 1.31 8.40
C GLY A 300 -1.86 0.12 7.45
N TYR A 301 -1.89 0.40 6.15
CA TYR A 301 -2.10 -0.54 5.05
C TYR A 301 -1.38 -0.03 3.80
N ASP A 302 -1.40 -0.81 2.71
CA ASP A 302 -0.67 -0.54 1.46
C ASP A 302 0.87 -0.49 1.61
N TYR A 303 1.41 -1.11 2.67
CA TYR A 303 2.86 -1.18 2.89
C TYR A 303 3.56 -1.95 1.76
N HIS A 304 2.87 -2.97 1.23
CA HIS A 304 3.32 -3.80 0.13
C HIS A 304 2.20 -3.98 -0.90
N SER A 305 2.53 -3.79 -2.17
CA SER A 305 1.73 -4.22 -3.32
C SER A 305 2.68 -4.48 -4.50
N TYR A 306 2.20 -5.08 -5.59
CA TYR A 306 3.06 -5.33 -6.75
C TYR A 306 3.35 -4.05 -7.52
N VAL A 307 4.64 -3.80 -7.79
CA VAL A 307 5.13 -2.92 -8.86
C VAL A 307 6.33 -3.59 -9.53
N TRP A 308 6.50 -3.39 -10.84
CA TRP A 308 7.52 -4.08 -11.63
C TRP A 308 8.96 -3.90 -11.12
N TYR A 309 9.29 -2.78 -10.44
CA TYR A 309 10.61 -2.50 -9.86
C TYR A 309 10.78 -2.98 -8.41
N LEU A 310 9.70 -3.49 -7.79
CA LEU A 310 9.68 -4.22 -6.52
C LEU A 310 8.79 -5.48 -6.65
N PRO A 311 9.17 -6.45 -7.51
CA PRO A 311 8.31 -7.58 -7.86
C PRO A 311 8.40 -8.71 -6.82
N VAL A 312 8.12 -8.39 -5.55
CA VAL A 312 8.21 -9.33 -4.42
C VAL A 312 6.91 -9.34 -3.62
N LEU A 313 6.53 -10.53 -3.13
CA LEU A 313 5.39 -10.70 -2.24
C LEU A 313 5.61 -9.96 -0.93
N GLY A 314 4.54 -9.38 -0.38
CA GLY A 314 4.57 -8.80 0.95
C GLY A 314 3.17 -8.63 1.53
N PRO A 315 3.08 -8.49 2.85
CA PRO A 315 1.80 -8.28 3.53
C PRO A 315 1.22 -6.88 3.25
N ASN A 316 -0.08 -6.77 2.96
CA ASN A 316 -0.73 -5.46 2.76
C ASN A 316 -0.57 -4.56 3.99
N ALA A 317 -0.88 -5.11 5.16
CA ALA A 317 -1.00 -4.35 6.41
C ALA A 317 -0.40 -5.11 7.61
N PRO A 318 0.90 -5.43 7.61
CA PRO A 318 1.52 -6.16 8.72
C PRO A 318 1.43 -5.36 10.03
N LEU A 319 1.14 -6.04 11.14
CA LEU A 319 1.21 -5.42 12.47
C LEU A 319 2.66 -5.25 12.93
N TYR A 320 3.48 -6.27 12.67
CA TYR A 320 4.91 -6.33 13.01
C TYR A 320 5.73 -6.72 11.77
N PRO A 321 7.05 -6.49 11.74
CA PRO A 321 7.89 -6.94 10.63
C PRO A 321 7.96 -8.47 10.56
N SER A 322 8.22 -9.01 9.36
CA SER A 322 8.63 -10.40 9.17
C SER A 322 10.02 -10.64 9.76
N ASN A 323 10.33 -11.87 10.19
CA ASN A 323 11.68 -12.24 10.60
C ASN A 323 12.72 -12.14 9.45
N THR A 324 12.26 -12.13 8.20
CA THR A 324 13.09 -11.95 7.00
C THR A 324 13.32 -10.48 6.64
N ASP A 325 12.60 -9.55 7.28
CA ASP A 325 12.73 -8.14 6.97
C ASP A 325 14.07 -7.58 7.48
N SER A 326 14.72 -6.78 6.64
CA SER A 326 15.98 -6.11 6.97
C SER A 326 15.99 -4.67 6.48
N GLY A 327 16.77 -3.83 7.16
CA GLY A 327 16.91 -2.42 6.82
C GLY A 327 15.57 -1.69 6.80
N TYR A 328 15.27 -1.00 5.69
CA TYR A 328 14.05 -0.21 5.56
C TYR A 328 12.76 -1.05 5.68
N PHE A 329 12.77 -2.31 5.25
CA PHE A 329 11.59 -3.18 5.32
C PHE A 329 11.10 -3.42 6.75
N GLN A 330 12.00 -3.39 7.75
CA GLN A 330 11.63 -3.51 9.16
C GLN A 330 10.74 -2.35 9.66
N SER A 331 10.69 -1.24 8.93
CA SER A 331 9.82 -0.09 9.23
C SER A 331 8.45 -0.14 8.57
N LEU A 332 8.22 -1.08 7.65
CA LEU A 332 6.99 -1.15 6.84
C LEU A 332 5.90 -1.95 7.56
N ASN A 333 5.54 -1.54 8.77
CA ASN A 333 4.47 -2.14 9.56
C ASN A 333 3.80 -1.16 10.51
N SER A 334 2.58 -1.52 10.94
CA SER A 334 1.72 -0.67 11.79
C SER A 334 2.39 -0.33 13.12
N ASN A 335 3.07 -1.29 13.75
CA ASN A 335 3.77 -1.05 15.01
C ASN A 335 4.84 0.04 14.86
N TRP A 336 5.69 -0.05 13.84
CA TRP A 336 6.73 0.96 13.60
C TRP A 336 6.11 2.34 13.34
N SER A 337 5.13 2.43 12.45
CA SER A 337 4.47 3.71 12.11
C SER A 337 3.81 4.37 13.32
N VAL A 338 3.08 3.60 14.14
CA VAL A 338 2.48 4.12 15.39
C VAL A 338 3.54 4.65 16.34
N ASN A 339 4.59 3.87 16.62
CA ASN A 339 5.65 4.31 17.53
C ASN A 339 6.41 5.53 16.98
N TYR A 340 6.51 5.69 15.65
CA TYR A 340 7.12 6.88 15.05
C TYR A 340 6.28 8.13 15.27
N TYR A 341 4.95 8.07 15.11
CA TYR A 341 4.06 9.20 15.44
C TYR A 341 4.13 9.57 16.92
N LEU A 342 4.15 8.58 17.82
CA LEU A 342 4.32 8.79 19.26
C LEU A 342 5.66 9.46 19.57
N HIS A 343 6.75 8.97 18.95
CA HIS A 343 8.09 9.53 19.10
C HIS A 343 8.18 10.98 18.63
N LEU A 344 7.50 11.31 17.53
CA LEU A 344 7.39 12.68 17.02
C LEU A 344 6.46 13.58 17.85
N GLY A 345 5.81 13.05 18.90
CA GLY A 345 5.02 13.82 19.86
C GLY A 345 3.51 13.90 19.55
N MET A 346 2.96 13.01 18.72
CA MET A 346 1.51 12.86 18.63
C MET A 346 0.97 12.13 19.87
N PRO A 347 0.00 12.70 20.62
CA PRO A 347 -0.61 12.02 21.76
C PRO A 347 -1.31 10.72 21.34
N ALA A 348 -1.09 9.63 22.09
CA ALA A 348 -1.67 8.32 21.81
C ALA A 348 -3.21 8.38 21.69
N ASN A 349 -3.86 9.10 22.60
CA ASN A 349 -5.31 9.33 22.62
C ASN A 349 -5.86 10.20 21.47
N LYS A 350 -5.03 10.57 20.49
CA LYS A 350 -5.42 11.20 19.22
C LYS A 350 -5.11 10.35 17.99
N ILE A 351 -4.54 9.16 18.16
CA ILE A 351 -4.15 8.29 17.05
C ILE A 351 -5.22 7.23 16.84
N LEU A 352 -5.73 7.13 15.61
CA LEU A 352 -6.53 6.00 15.14
C LEU A 352 -5.66 5.11 14.26
N LEU A 353 -5.66 3.81 14.54
CA LEU A 353 -4.96 2.83 13.70
C LEU A 353 -5.86 2.41 12.53
N GLY A 354 -5.42 2.69 11.30
CA GLY A 354 -6.08 2.26 10.07
C GLY A 354 -6.02 0.75 9.88
N MET A 355 -7.18 0.17 9.58
CA MET A 355 -7.37 -1.27 9.38
C MET A 355 -8.08 -1.50 8.03
N PRO A 356 -7.47 -2.28 7.12
CA PRO A 356 -8.07 -2.53 5.83
C PRO A 356 -9.12 -3.65 5.90
N THR A 357 -10.20 -3.51 5.14
CA THR A 357 -11.15 -4.60 4.82
C THR A 357 -10.94 -5.09 3.39
N TYR A 358 -9.69 -5.06 2.93
CA TYR A 358 -9.26 -5.46 1.60
C TYR A 358 -7.86 -6.05 1.66
N GLY A 359 -7.40 -6.59 0.54
CA GLY A 359 -6.08 -7.15 0.36
C GLY A 359 -5.42 -6.77 -0.95
N HIS A 360 -4.18 -7.23 -1.12
CA HIS A 360 -3.43 -7.12 -2.36
C HIS A 360 -3.12 -8.48 -2.97
N SER A 361 -3.40 -8.63 -4.27
CA SER A 361 -3.15 -9.86 -5.01
C SER A 361 -1.91 -9.76 -5.91
N TYR A 362 -1.27 -10.91 -6.09
CA TYR A 362 -0.04 -11.10 -6.85
C TYR A 362 -0.16 -12.34 -7.73
N THR A 363 0.57 -12.34 -8.84
CA THR A 363 0.83 -13.53 -9.65
C THR A 363 2.25 -14.03 -9.37
N LEU A 364 2.37 -15.25 -8.87
CA LEU A 364 3.64 -15.90 -8.54
C LEU A 364 4.43 -16.25 -9.80
N VAL A 365 5.75 -16.06 -9.76
CA VAL A 365 6.65 -16.61 -10.79
C VAL A 365 6.69 -18.13 -10.70
N ASN A 366 6.81 -18.65 -9.49
CA ASN A 366 6.78 -20.08 -9.18
C ASN A 366 5.62 -20.37 -8.21
N PRO A 367 4.62 -21.18 -8.59
CA PRO A 367 3.51 -21.57 -7.71
C PRO A 367 3.93 -22.19 -6.38
N ASP A 368 5.12 -22.79 -6.31
CA ASP A 368 5.64 -23.42 -5.09
C ASP A 368 6.35 -22.40 -4.16
N SER A 369 6.65 -21.20 -4.64
CA SER A 369 7.33 -20.14 -3.87
C SER A 369 6.31 -19.13 -3.34
N THR A 370 5.72 -19.47 -2.20
CA THR A 370 4.54 -18.77 -1.65
C THR A 370 4.83 -17.92 -0.41
N ASP A 371 6.05 -18.02 0.13
CA ASP A 371 6.49 -17.28 1.31
C ASP A 371 6.69 -15.79 0.99
N TYR A 372 6.57 -14.93 2.00
CA TYR A 372 6.89 -13.51 1.86
C TYR A 372 8.29 -13.28 1.29
N GLY A 373 8.44 -12.24 0.47
CA GLY A 373 9.67 -11.96 -0.26
C GLY A 373 9.88 -12.81 -1.51
N SER A 374 9.05 -13.82 -1.77
CA SER A 374 9.12 -14.60 -3.01
C SER A 374 8.86 -13.71 -4.24
N PRO A 375 9.43 -14.03 -5.42
CA PRO A 375 9.21 -13.25 -6.63
C PRO A 375 7.78 -13.36 -7.18
N ALA A 376 7.22 -12.23 -7.59
CA ALA A 376 5.95 -12.12 -8.31
C ALA A 376 6.22 -11.66 -9.76
N SER A 377 5.50 -12.21 -10.73
CA SER A 377 5.61 -11.84 -12.14
C SER A 377 4.70 -10.66 -12.52
N ASP A 378 3.59 -10.49 -11.81
CA ASP A 378 2.62 -9.44 -12.06
C ASP A 378 1.70 -9.19 -10.86
N ILE A 379 0.84 -8.19 -10.98
CA ILE A 379 -0.38 -8.03 -10.19
C ILE A 379 -1.23 -9.31 -10.31
N GLY A 380 -1.91 -9.68 -9.21
CA GLY A 380 -2.84 -10.81 -9.23
C GLY A 380 -4.10 -10.53 -10.05
N HIS A 381 -4.74 -11.59 -10.52
CA HIS A 381 -5.98 -11.55 -11.29
C HIS A 381 -7.23 -11.55 -10.41
N ILE A 382 -7.06 -11.53 -9.10
CA ILE A 382 -8.13 -11.50 -8.11
C ILE A 382 -8.37 -10.05 -7.72
N GLY A 383 -9.64 -9.64 -7.69
CA GLY A 383 -10.02 -8.25 -7.52
C GLY A 383 -9.71 -7.39 -8.75
N GLU A 384 -9.64 -6.08 -8.57
CA GLU A 384 -9.40 -5.12 -9.65
C GLU A 384 -8.05 -4.44 -9.51
N GLY A 385 -7.14 -4.67 -10.47
CA GLY A 385 -5.81 -4.04 -10.47
C GLY A 385 -5.01 -4.36 -9.21
N GLY A 386 -5.18 -5.57 -8.66
CA GLY A 386 -4.49 -6.01 -7.45
C GLY A 386 -5.13 -5.57 -6.15
N PHE A 387 -6.22 -4.81 -6.18
CA PHE A 387 -7.00 -4.47 -4.99
C PHE A 387 -8.15 -5.45 -4.83
N VAL A 388 -8.23 -6.11 -3.67
CA VAL A 388 -9.17 -7.22 -3.45
C VAL A 388 -10.08 -6.91 -2.28
N PRO A 389 -11.37 -6.57 -2.51
CA PRO A 389 -12.35 -6.45 -1.42
C PRO A 389 -12.48 -7.75 -0.61
N TYR A 390 -12.87 -7.66 0.66
CA TYR A 390 -13.02 -8.84 1.52
C TYR A 390 -14.00 -9.87 0.96
N THR A 391 -15.04 -9.45 0.24
CA THR A 391 -15.98 -10.38 -0.42
C THR A 391 -15.30 -11.28 -1.45
N ASP A 392 -14.30 -10.76 -2.17
CA ASP A 392 -13.57 -11.52 -3.19
C ASP A 392 -12.50 -12.40 -2.55
N ILE A 393 -11.86 -11.91 -1.49
CA ILE A 393 -11.01 -12.72 -0.60
C ILE A 393 -11.81 -13.92 -0.08
N MET A 394 -13.03 -13.71 0.40
CA MET A 394 -13.88 -14.79 0.90
C MET A 394 -14.30 -15.78 -0.19
N SER A 395 -14.55 -15.31 -1.41
CA SER A 395 -14.79 -16.18 -2.55
C SER A 395 -13.57 -17.06 -2.83
N PHE A 396 -12.37 -16.47 -2.84
CA PHE A 396 -11.12 -17.18 -3.08
C PHE A 396 -10.79 -18.20 -1.99
N ARG A 397 -10.97 -17.83 -0.71
CA ARG A 397 -10.73 -18.71 0.45
C ARG A 397 -11.65 -19.92 0.55
N ARG A 398 -12.84 -19.86 -0.06
CA ARG A 398 -13.82 -20.97 -0.03
C ARG A 398 -13.59 -22.02 -1.11
N ASP A 399 -12.73 -21.74 -2.07
CA ASP A 399 -12.30 -22.74 -3.02
C ASP A 399 -11.49 -23.83 -2.29
N MET A 400 -11.78 -25.10 -2.58
CA MET A 400 -11.18 -26.24 -1.87
C MET A 400 -9.68 -26.39 -2.13
N ASP A 401 -9.17 -25.80 -3.22
CA ASP A 401 -7.74 -25.85 -3.56
C ASP A 401 -6.95 -24.65 -2.99
N THR A 402 -7.62 -23.72 -2.32
CA THR A 402 -6.97 -22.56 -1.72
C THR A 402 -6.34 -22.92 -0.38
N ILE A 403 -5.06 -22.58 -0.23
CA ILE A 403 -4.33 -22.73 1.03
C ILE A 403 -4.26 -21.35 1.69
N GLU A 404 -4.70 -21.27 2.94
CA GLU A 404 -4.55 -20.08 3.79
C GLU A 404 -3.51 -20.32 4.87
N ILE A 405 -2.61 -19.36 5.04
CA ILE A 405 -1.57 -19.36 6.06
C ILE A 405 -1.73 -18.09 6.89
N PHE A 406 -1.79 -18.26 8.22
CA PHE A 406 -1.72 -17.15 9.16
C PHE A 406 -0.27 -16.95 9.59
N ASP A 407 0.35 -15.88 9.12
CA ASP A 407 1.74 -15.58 9.47
C ASP A 407 1.82 -15.05 10.92
N ARG A 408 2.64 -15.70 11.73
CA ARG A 408 2.73 -15.42 13.17
C ARG A 408 3.59 -14.20 13.48
N ASP A 409 4.53 -13.88 12.61
CA ASP A 409 5.45 -12.76 12.83
C ASP A 409 4.72 -11.45 12.54
N THR A 410 4.15 -11.32 11.34
CA THR A 410 3.43 -10.11 10.89
C THR A 410 2.01 -9.99 11.43
N ARG A 411 1.44 -11.09 11.97
CA ARG A 411 0.06 -11.20 12.51
C ARG A 411 -1.03 -10.96 11.48
N VAL A 412 -0.78 -11.29 10.22
CA VAL A 412 -1.78 -11.22 9.15
C VAL A 412 -1.80 -12.51 8.32
N PRO A 413 -2.95 -12.87 7.74
CA PRO A 413 -3.02 -14.00 6.82
C PRO A 413 -2.56 -13.64 5.40
N TYR A 414 -2.22 -14.70 4.66
CA TYR A 414 -2.23 -14.72 3.21
C TYR A 414 -2.86 -16.01 2.71
N ALA A 415 -3.31 -16.02 1.46
CA ALA A 415 -3.86 -17.22 0.83
C ALA A 415 -3.37 -17.34 -0.61
N TYR A 416 -3.24 -18.57 -1.10
CA TYR A 416 -2.81 -18.83 -2.48
C TYR A 416 -3.48 -20.07 -3.07
N LYS A 417 -3.58 -20.07 -4.41
CA LYS A 417 -4.09 -21.17 -5.24
C LYS A 417 -3.42 -21.08 -6.61
N GLY A 418 -2.75 -22.15 -7.01
CA GLY A 418 -1.94 -22.14 -8.24
C GLY A 418 -0.91 -21.02 -8.18
N ASN A 419 -0.89 -20.14 -9.18
CA ASN A 419 0.01 -18.98 -9.21
C ASN A 419 -0.62 -17.69 -8.65
N GLN A 420 -1.82 -17.74 -8.04
CA GLN A 420 -2.48 -16.57 -7.48
C GLN A 420 -2.27 -16.53 -5.98
N TRP A 421 -1.92 -15.35 -5.47
CA TRP A 421 -1.59 -15.13 -4.07
C TRP A 421 -2.24 -13.82 -3.58
N ILE A 422 -2.75 -13.79 -2.35
CA ILE A 422 -3.39 -12.60 -1.76
C ILE A 422 -2.93 -12.41 -0.31
N SER A 423 -2.48 -11.22 0.05
CA SER A 423 -2.37 -10.78 1.46
C SER A 423 -3.59 -9.96 1.85
N PHE A 424 -4.13 -10.20 3.05
CA PHE A 424 -5.34 -9.52 3.53
C PHE A 424 -5.39 -9.50 5.06
N ASP A 425 -6.45 -8.89 5.61
CA ASP A 425 -6.83 -8.98 7.01
C ASP A 425 -8.11 -9.83 7.18
N ASN A 426 -8.15 -10.64 8.23
CA ASN A 426 -9.33 -11.41 8.65
C ASN A 426 -9.74 -11.05 10.09
N GLU A 427 -10.81 -11.66 10.62
CA GLU A 427 -11.25 -11.40 11.99
C GLU A 427 -10.15 -11.63 13.05
N GLN A 428 -9.22 -12.55 12.82
CA GLN A 428 -8.14 -12.84 13.76
C GLN A 428 -7.07 -11.74 13.72
N SER A 429 -6.60 -11.32 12.55
CA SER A 429 -5.59 -10.25 12.44
C SER A 429 -6.13 -8.91 12.94
N LEU A 430 -7.39 -8.59 12.64
CA LEU A 430 -8.03 -7.37 13.14
C LEU A 430 -8.24 -7.38 14.65
N ALA A 431 -8.48 -8.55 15.25
CA ALA A 431 -8.50 -8.67 16.70
C ALA A 431 -7.13 -8.33 17.31
N TYR A 432 -6.04 -8.92 16.79
CA TYR A 432 -4.68 -8.61 17.26
C TYR A 432 -4.34 -7.12 17.11
N LYS A 433 -4.71 -6.49 15.98
CA LYS A 433 -4.48 -5.05 15.79
C LYS A 433 -5.31 -4.20 16.75
N THR A 434 -6.51 -4.66 17.10
CA THR A 434 -7.38 -3.98 18.08
C THR A 434 -6.85 -4.14 19.51
N GLU A 435 -6.40 -5.32 19.91
CA GLU A 435 -5.71 -5.52 21.19
C GLU A 435 -4.42 -4.67 21.27
N TYR A 436 -3.66 -4.63 20.17
CA TYR A 436 -2.47 -3.78 20.07
C TYR A 436 -2.78 -2.29 20.28
N LEU A 437 -3.82 -1.75 19.63
CA LEU A 437 -4.13 -0.32 19.79
C LEU A 437 -4.63 -0.01 21.21
N MET A 438 -5.35 -0.93 21.84
CA MET A 438 -5.83 -0.79 23.22
C MET A 438 -4.64 -0.79 24.20
N THR A 439 -3.70 -1.75 24.06
CA THR A 439 -2.50 -1.82 24.91
C THR A 439 -1.57 -0.61 24.73
N LYS A 440 -1.59 0.04 23.56
CA LYS A 440 -0.85 1.28 23.29
C LYS A 440 -1.57 2.54 23.76
N GLY A 441 -2.80 2.44 24.28
CA GLY A 441 -3.60 3.59 24.69
C GLY A 441 -3.98 4.52 23.53
N LEU A 442 -4.15 3.96 22.32
CA LEU A 442 -4.55 4.72 21.15
C LEU A 442 -6.02 5.15 21.26
N ALA A 443 -6.43 6.16 20.48
CA ALA A 443 -7.81 6.65 20.47
C ALA A 443 -8.83 5.62 19.97
N GLY A 444 -8.39 4.65 19.16
CA GLY A 444 -9.26 3.65 18.56
C GLY A 444 -8.80 3.23 17.17
N ALA A 445 -9.77 2.82 16.33
CA ALA A 445 -9.52 2.28 15.00
C ALA A 445 -10.14 3.15 13.91
N MET A 446 -9.51 3.15 12.74
CA MET A 446 -10.07 3.65 11.49
C MET A 446 -10.19 2.49 10.51
N VAL A 447 -11.31 2.38 9.79
CA VAL A 447 -11.57 1.28 8.85
C VAL A 447 -11.66 1.81 7.43
N TRP A 448 -10.83 1.26 6.55
CA TRP A 448 -10.91 1.46 5.09
C TRP A 448 -11.26 0.13 4.41
N SER A 449 -12.51 -0.10 3.98
CA SER A 449 -13.70 0.74 4.19
C SER A 449 -14.94 -0.14 4.42
N LEU A 450 -16.08 0.44 4.80
CA LEU A 450 -17.32 -0.33 4.97
C LEU A 450 -17.72 -1.08 3.70
N ASN A 451 -17.42 -0.49 2.54
CA ASN A 451 -17.78 -1.02 1.22
C ASN A 451 -17.03 -2.29 0.85
N ASN A 452 -15.84 -2.50 1.40
CA ASN A 452 -15.01 -3.66 1.07
C ASN A 452 -15.23 -4.84 2.03
N ASP A 453 -15.88 -4.63 3.18
CA ASP A 453 -16.28 -5.71 4.09
C ASP A 453 -17.41 -6.56 3.46
N ASP A 454 -17.73 -7.71 4.06
CA ASP A 454 -18.92 -8.49 3.70
C ASP A 454 -20.18 -7.81 4.27
N TYR A 455 -20.48 -6.62 3.76
CA TYR A 455 -21.55 -5.74 4.22
C TYR A 455 -22.95 -6.29 3.97
N SER A 456 -23.10 -7.26 3.08
CA SER A 456 -24.37 -7.95 2.82
C SER A 456 -24.53 -9.23 3.66
N GLY A 457 -23.46 -9.68 4.33
CA GLY A 457 -23.44 -10.94 5.06
C GLY A 457 -23.51 -12.17 4.13
N ARG A 458 -23.10 -12.02 2.86
CA ARG A 458 -23.10 -13.07 1.83
C ARG A 458 -22.27 -14.28 2.27
N TYR A 459 -21.18 -14.03 2.99
CA TYR A 459 -20.29 -15.06 3.48
C TYR A 459 -20.49 -15.31 4.99
N HIS A 460 -20.80 -14.30 5.82
CA HIS A 460 -20.74 -14.44 7.29
C HIS A 460 -22.07 -14.56 8.03
N LYS A 461 -23.21 -14.75 7.36
CA LYS A 461 -24.59 -14.72 7.93
C LYS A 461 -24.98 -13.38 8.59
N VAL A 462 -24.01 -12.60 9.07
CA VAL A 462 -24.15 -11.28 9.67
C VAL A 462 -23.33 -10.28 8.84
N PRO A 463 -23.92 -9.13 8.48
CA PRO A 463 -23.23 -8.03 7.81
C PRO A 463 -22.02 -7.49 8.59
N PHE A 464 -21.00 -7.06 7.86
CA PHE A 464 -19.80 -6.38 8.36
C PHE A 464 -19.00 -7.21 9.39
N PRO A 465 -18.62 -8.46 9.09
CA PRO A 465 -17.93 -9.33 10.03
C PRO A 465 -16.62 -8.72 10.56
N LEU A 466 -15.83 -8.08 9.70
CA LEU A 466 -14.54 -7.50 10.08
C LEU A 466 -14.73 -6.29 10.99
N VAL A 467 -15.60 -5.34 10.61
CA VAL A 467 -15.85 -4.14 11.44
C VAL A 467 -16.50 -4.52 12.78
N ARG A 468 -17.41 -5.51 12.79
CA ARG A 468 -18.00 -6.04 14.02
C ARG A 468 -16.96 -6.67 14.93
N ARG A 469 -15.97 -7.36 14.36
CA ARG A 469 -14.90 -7.95 15.15
C ARG A 469 -14.09 -6.87 15.86
N ILE A 470 -13.70 -5.80 15.15
CA ILE A 470 -13.03 -4.64 15.74
C ILE A 470 -13.89 -4.06 16.87
N LYS A 471 -15.16 -3.74 16.59
CA LYS A 471 -16.08 -3.17 17.59
C LYS A 471 -16.21 -4.07 18.83
N LYS A 472 -16.31 -5.38 18.63
CA LYS A 472 -16.44 -6.33 19.74
C LYS A 472 -15.23 -6.25 20.67
N VAL A 473 -14.01 -6.24 20.12
CA VAL A 473 -12.77 -6.18 20.90
C VAL A 473 -12.63 -4.83 21.60
N LEU A 474 -12.98 -3.71 20.94
CA LEU A 474 -12.96 -2.37 21.58
C LEU A 474 -13.93 -2.23 22.76
N ASN A 475 -14.96 -3.05 22.83
CA ASN A 475 -15.98 -3.04 23.89
C ASN A 475 -15.81 -4.19 24.89
N ASP A 476 -14.73 -4.98 24.76
CA ASP A 476 -14.47 -6.10 25.63
C ASP A 476 -13.70 -5.60 26.86
N ASP A 477 -14.42 -5.46 27.97
CA ASP A 477 -13.86 -4.98 29.24
C ASP A 477 -12.97 -6.05 29.93
N ASP A 478 -12.97 -7.30 29.43
CA ASP A 478 -12.33 -8.48 30.03
C ASP A 478 -11.02 -8.92 29.34
N LEU A 479 -10.36 -8.05 28.55
CA LEU A 479 -9.13 -8.36 27.79
C LEU A 479 -7.82 -8.33 28.61
#